data_AF-A0A8T6G9K2-F1
#
_entry.id   AF-A0A8T6G9K2-F1
#
_cell.length_a   1.000
_cell.length_b   1.000
_cell.length_c   1.000
_cell.angle_alpha   90.00
_cell.angle_beta   90.00
_cell.angle_gamma   90.00
#
_symmetry.space_group_name_H-M   'P 1'
#
loop_
_entity.id
_entity.type
_entity.pdbx_description
1 polymer ?
#
loop_
_entity_poly.entity_id
_entity_poly.type
_entity_poly.pdbx_seq_one_letter_code
_entity_poly.pdbx_strand_id
1 'polypeptide(L)'
;MLLAGIAGTLPTMANASYSLYLISLTGVAARRVGIVVGIVIVALAFFSKFTAILLTVPGPVLGAYLILAMGMLFVSGLADYLTRRTRLQAYIGGRARERTGLGHPRPSRHAGHFW
;
A
#
# COMPACT_ATOMS: atom_id res chain seq x y z
N MET A 1 9.97 4.10 13.31
CA MET A 1 11.15 3.23 13.50
C MET A 1 11.80 3.42 14.86
N LEU A 2 12.16 4.63 15.28
CA LEU A 2 12.74 4.87 16.62
C LEU A 2 11.83 4.42 17.79
N LEU A 3 10.55 4.81 17.77
CA LEU A 3 9.58 4.40 18.80
C LEU A 3 9.34 2.88 18.81
N ALA A 4 9.33 2.23 17.64
CA ALA A 4 9.10 0.78 17.52
C ALA A 4 10.26 -0.03 18.12
N GLY A 5 11.51 0.44 17.95
CA GLY A 5 12.69 -0.16 18.55
C GLY A 5 12.73 0.00 20.08
N ILE A 6 12.33 1.17 20.60
CA ILE A 6 12.23 1.40 22.05
C ILE A 6 11.11 0.54 22.66
N ALA A 7 10.02 0.31 21.92
CA ALA A 7 8.90 -0.53 22.34
C ALA A 7 9.16 -2.05 22.19
N GLY A 8 10.34 -2.47 21.70
CA GLY A 8 10.67 -3.90 21.49
C GLY A 8 9.85 -4.58 20.39
N THR A 9 9.25 -3.80 19.48
CA THR A 9 8.38 -4.29 18.40
C THR A 9 9.14 -4.41 17.08
N LEU A 10 8.67 -5.31 16.20
CA LEU A 10 9.26 -5.47 14.86
C LEU A 10 9.18 -4.16 14.06
N PRO A 11 10.08 -3.94 13.07
CA PRO A 11 10.08 -2.73 12.25
C PRO A 11 8.74 -2.51 11.54
N THR A 12 8.03 -1.46 11.91
CA THR A 12 6.72 -1.12 11.33
C THR A 12 6.91 -0.49 9.95
N MET A 13 6.71 -1.26 8.87
CA MET A 13 6.73 -0.70 7.52
C MET A 13 5.54 0.24 7.33
N ALA A 14 5.80 1.51 7.02
CA ALA A 14 4.75 2.53 6.87
C ALA A 14 3.85 2.30 5.63
N ASN A 15 4.35 1.54 4.65
CA ASN A 15 3.67 1.26 3.38
C ASN A 15 3.50 -0.24 3.24
N ALA A 16 2.49 -0.79 3.87
CA ALA A 16 2.21 -2.20 3.71
C ALA A 16 1.35 -2.41 2.45
N SER A 17 1.77 -3.32 1.57
CA SER A 17 1.12 -3.54 0.26
C SER A 17 -0.37 -3.87 0.37
N TYR A 18 -0.81 -4.45 1.50
CA TYR A 18 -2.22 -4.75 1.76
C TYR A 18 -3.10 -3.50 1.84
N SER A 19 -2.61 -2.38 2.38
CA SER A 19 -3.46 -1.20 2.59
C SER A 19 -3.83 -0.54 1.26
N LEU A 20 -2.91 -0.54 0.29
CA LEU A 20 -3.17 -0.06 -1.07
C LEU A 20 -4.18 -0.96 -1.81
N TYR A 21 -4.12 -2.27 -1.58
CA TYR A 21 -5.06 -3.24 -2.13
C TYR A 21 -6.46 -3.06 -1.52
N LEU A 22 -6.56 -2.91 -0.20
CA LEU A 22 -7.82 -2.66 0.49
C LEU A 22 -8.47 -1.34 0.06
N ILE A 23 -7.69 -0.26 -0.10
CA ILE A 23 -8.22 1.03 -0.55
C ILE A 23 -8.74 0.93 -2.00
N SER A 24 -8.04 0.19 -2.85
CA SER A 24 -8.48 -0.07 -4.23
C SER A 24 -9.75 -0.93 -4.30
N LEU A 25 -9.92 -1.87 -3.37
CA LEU A 25 -11.07 -2.77 -3.33
C LEU A 25 -12.31 -2.15 -2.66
N THR A 26 -12.12 -1.33 -1.62
CA THR A 26 -13.22 -0.73 -0.84
C THR A 26 -13.61 0.67 -1.32
N GLY A 27 -12.78 1.32 -2.16
CA GLY A 27 -13.02 2.68 -2.67
C GLY A 27 -12.92 3.78 -1.60
N VAL A 28 -12.66 3.43 -0.33
CA VAL A 28 -12.62 4.37 0.79
C VAL A 28 -11.16 4.64 1.20
N ALA A 29 -10.57 5.68 0.60
CA ALA A 29 -9.24 6.18 0.95
C ALA A 29 -9.24 7.16 2.14
N ALA A 30 -10.18 7.01 3.09
CA ALA A 30 -10.37 7.96 4.17
C ALA A 30 -9.41 7.72 5.35
N ARG A 31 -8.62 8.75 5.72
CA ARG A 31 -7.73 8.73 6.91
C ARG A 31 -8.43 8.33 8.21
N ARG A 32 -9.73 8.59 8.32
CA ARG A 32 -10.53 8.23 9.51
C ARG A 32 -10.63 6.72 9.74
N VAL A 33 -10.67 5.91 8.68
CA VAL A 33 -10.74 4.45 8.79
C VAL A 33 -9.46 3.89 9.43
N GLY A 34 -8.30 4.42 9.02
CA GLY A 34 -7.01 4.03 9.62
C GLY A 34 -6.92 4.35 11.11
N ILE A 35 -7.47 5.49 11.54
CA ILE A 35 -7.48 5.89 12.97
C ILE A 35 -8.37 4.97 13.80
N VAL A 36 -9.58 4.65 13.31
CA VAL A 36 -10.50 3.73 14.00
C VAL A 36 -9.89 2.34 14.13
N VAL A 37 -9.30 1.81 13.06
CA VAL A 37 -8.61 0.50 13.08
C VAL A 37 -7.44 0.50 14.08
N GLY A 38 -6.65 1.58 14.12
CA GLY A 38 -5.56 1.73 15.09
C GLY A 38 -6.05 1.69 16.54
N ILE A 39 -7.12 2.44 16.85
CA ILE A 39 -7.72 2.44 18.20
C ILE A 39 -8.24 1.06 18.58
N VAL A 40 -8.88 0.35 17.65
CA VAL A 40 -9.39 -1.02 17.89
C VAL A 40 -8.25 -1.98 18.19
N ILE A 41 -7.14 -1.93 17.43
CA ILE A 41 -5.97 -2.79 17.68
C ILE A 41 -5.34 -2.50 19.05
N VAL A 42 -5.22 -1.22 19.44
CA VAL A 42 -4.72 -0.82 20.76
C VAL A 42 -5.63 -1.34 21.86
N ALA A 43 -6.95 -1.19 21.72
CA ALA A 43 -7.92 -1.71 22.68
C ALA A 43 -7.86 -3.25 22.79
N LEU A 44 -7.70 -3.96 21.66
CA LEU A 44 -7.53 -5.41 21.64
C LEU A 44 -6.21 -5.86 22.29
N ALA A 45 -5.14 -5.07 22.17
CA ALA A 45 -3.85 -5.39 22.78
C ALA A 45 -3.89 -5.38 24.32
N PHE A 46 -4.74 -4.55 24.93
CA PHE A 46 -4.97 -4.57 26.38
C PHE A 46 -5.81 -5.77 26.85
N PHE A 47 -6.51 -6.44 25.94
CA PHE A 47 -7.32 -7.62 26.23
C PHE A 47 -6.52 -8.90 25.98
N SER A 48 -5.60 -9.22 26.91
CA SER A 48 -4.64 -10.36 26.85
C SER A 48 -5.27 -11.75 26.71
N LYS A 49 -6.60 -11.89 26.63
CA LYS A 49 -7.28 -13.16 26.34
C LYS A 49 -7.21 -13.54 24.84
N PHE A 50 -7.04 -12.58 23.93
CA PHE A 50 -6.92 -12.86 22.49
C PHE A 50 -5.58 -13.48 22.11
N THR A 51 -4.50 -13.11 22.82
CA THR A 51 -3.17 -13.70 22.61
C THR A 51 -3.15 -15.19 22.93
N ALA A 52 -3.93 -15.66 23.91
CA ALA A 52 -4.05 -17.09 24.21
C ALA A 52 -4.73 -17.88 23.07
N ILE A 53 -5.75 -17.30 22.43
CA ILE A 53 -6.41 -17.90 21.26
C ILE A 53 -5.45 -17.91 20.07
N LEU A 54 -4.67 -16.84 19.88
CA LEU A 54 -3.67 -16.76 18.82
C LEU A 54 -2.54 -17.79 18.98
N LEU A 55 -2.17 -18.15 20.22
CA LEU A 55 -1.21 -19.22 20.52
C LEU A 55 -1.79 -20.63 20.31
N THR A 56 -3.11 -20.75 20.20
CA THR A 56 -3.77 -22.02 19.84
C THR A 56 -3.66 -22.30 18.34
N VAL A 57 -3.25 -21.31 17.54
CA VAL A 57 -3.03 -21.47 16.10
C VAL A 57 -1.88 -22.47 15.88
N PRO A 58 -2.13 -23.61 15.22
CA PRO A 58 -1.11 -24.62 14.97
C PRO A 58 0.05 -24.03 14.17
N GLY A 59 1.29 -24.39 14.53
CA GLY A 59 2.50 -24.02 13.77
C GLY A 59 2.40 -24.21 12.24
N PRO A 60 1.72 -25.24 11.71
CA PRO A 60 1.49 -25.40 10.27
C PRO A 60 0.79 -24.21 9.58
N VAL A 61 -0.17 -23.56 10.24
CA VAL A 61 -0.93 -22.44 9.68
C VAL A 61 -0.04 -21.20 9.56
N LEU A 62 0.80 -20.96 10.58
CA LEU A 62 1.80 -19.90 10.59
C LEU A 62 2.84 -20.10 9.47
N GLY A 63 3.28 -21.34 9.25
CA GLY A 63 4.19 -21.68 8.16
C GLY A 63 3.59 -21.41 6.77
N ALA A 64 2.34 -21.84 6.53
CA ALA A 64 1.63 -21.56 5.29
C ALA A 64 1.43 -20.06 5.07
N TYR A 65 1.10 -19.31 6.12
CA TYR A 65 0.96 -17.86 6.05
C TYR A 65 2.25 -17.16 5.64
N LEU A 66 3.39 -17.56 6.19
CA LEU A 66 4.71 -17.00 5.82
C LEU A 66 5.03 -17.26 4.35
N ILE A 67 4.76 -18.47 3.85
CA ILE A 67 4.96 -18.81 2.44
C ILE A 67 4.08 -17.95 1.53
N LEU A 68 2.80 -17.78 1.89
CA LEU A 68 1.88 -16.91 1.15
C LEU A 68 2.35 -15.45 1.15
N ALA A 69 2.77 -14.94 2.32
CA ALA A 69 3.25 -13.58 2.46
C ALA A 69 4.50 -13.33 1.60
N MET A 70 5.45 -14.27 1.59
CA MET A 70 6.64 -14.19 0.72
C MET A 70 6.29 -14.28 -0.76
N GLY A 71 5.35 -15.16 -1.14
CA GLY A 71 4.88 -15.27 -2.53
C GLY A 71 4.21 -13.99 -3.02
N MET A 72 3.33 -13.41 -2.20
CA MET A 72 2.68 -12.13 -2.50
C MET A 72 3.68 -10.99 -2.59
N LEU A 73 4.69 -10.96 -1.70
CA LEU A 73 5.76 -9.98 -1.74
C LEU A 73 6.53 -10.07 -3.06
N PHE A 74 6.90 -11.28 -3.48
CA PHE A 74 7.57 -11.52 -4.75
C PHE A 74 6.75 -11.04 -5.95
N VAL A 75 5.47 -11.41 -6.02
CA VAL A 75 4.55 -10.98 -7.10
C VAL A 75 4.39 -9.46 -7.11
N SER A 76 4.24 -8.83 -5.95
CA SER A 76 4.13 -7.37 -5.86
C SER A 76 5.38 -6.66 -6.35
N GLY A 77 6.58 -7.19 -6.04
CA GLY A 77 7.84 -6.66 -6.53
C GLY A 77 7.99 -6.81 -8.05
N LEU A 78 7.55 -7.94 -8.62
CA LEU A 78 7.55 -8.14 -10.06
C LEU A 78 6.58 -7.18 -10.77
N ALA A 79 5.38 -7.01 -10.24
CA ALA A 79 4.37 -6.08 -10.77
C ALA A 79 4.88 -4.63 -10.76
N ASP A 80 5.55 -4.21 -9.68
CA ASP A 80 6.16 -2.88 -9.56
C ASP A 80 7.29 -2.66 -10.57
N TYR A 81 8.14 -3.66 -10.79
CA TYR A 81 9.20 -3.59 -11.79
C TYR A 81 8.65 -3.37 -13.20
N LEU A 82 7.63 -4.16 -13.56
CA LEU A 82 6.98 -4.06 -14.88
C LEU A 82 6.25 -2.72 -15.04
N THR A 83 5.62 -2.21 -13.98
CA THR A 83 4.94 -0.90 -13.99
C THR A 83 5.92 0.27 -14.07
N ARG A 84 7.11 0.17 -13.48
CA ARG A 84 8.14 1.22 -13.59
C ARG A 84 8.68 1.33 -15.01
N ARG A 85 8.84 0.20 -15.73
CA ARG A 85 9.26 0.19 -17.14
C ARG A 85 8.29 1.01 -18.02
N THR A 86 6.98 0.83 -17.85
CA THR A 86 5.98 1.54 -18.67
C THR A 86 5.92 3.03 -18.35
N ARG A 87 5.97 3.43 -17.07
CA ARG A 87 6.00 4.84 -16.65
C ARG A 87 7.27 5.56 -17.10
N LEU A 88 8.41 4.88 -17.09
CA LEU A 88 9.68 5.44 -17.56
C LEU A 88 9.66 5.67 -19.07
N GLN A 89 9.04 4.79 -19.85
CA GLN A 89 8.91 5.00 -21.29
C GLN A 89 7.97 6.18 -21.62
N ALA A 90 6.87 6.34 -20.88
CA ALA A 90 6.00 7.51 -21.01
C ALA A 90 6.74 8.82 -20.63
N TYR A 91 7.55 8.79 -19.57
CA TYR A 91 8.35 9.94 -19.15
C TYR A 91 9.45 10.30 -20.16
N ILE A 92 10.21 9.31 -20.65
CA ILE A 92 11.27 9.52 -21.63
C ILE A 92 10.69 9.97 -22.97
N GLY A 93 9.57 9.39 -23.41
CA GLY A 93 8.85 9.81 -24.62
C GLY A 93 8.31 11.24 -24.53
N GLY A 94 7.78 11.64 -23.36
CA GLY A 94 7.37 13.02 -23.08
C GLY A 94 8.55 14.00 -23.08
N ARG A 95 9.69 13.63 -22.46
CA ARG A 95 10.89 14.47 -22.44
C ARG A 95 11.57 14.62 -23.81
N ALA A 96 11.51 13.58 -24.63
CA ALA A 96 12.00 13.63 -26.01
C ALA A 96 11.14 14.60 -26.85
N ARG A 97 9.82 14.58 -26.67
CA ARG A 97 8.88 15.54 -27.29
C ARG A 97 9.13 16.98 -26.85
N GLU A 98 9.45 17.20 -25.57
CA GLU A 98 9.73 18.51 -25.00
C GLU A 98 11.05 19.11 -25.52
N ARG A 99 12.08 18.28 -25.72
CA ARG A 99 13.37 18.71 -26.32
C ARG A 99 13.28 19.04 -27.81
N THR A 100 12.29 18.52 -28.54
CA THR A 100 12.10 18.79 -29.98
C THR A 100 11.34 20.10 -30.24
N GLY A 101 11.00 20.90 -29.21
CA GLY A 101 10.48 22.26 -29.41
C GLY A 101 9.12 22.33 -30.11
N LEU A 102 8.38 21.23 -30.19
CA LEU A 102 6.98 21.25 -30.63
C LEU A 102 6.09 21.59 -29.43
N GLY A 103 6.08 22.88 -29.12
CA GLY A 103 5.10 23.48 -28.24
C GLY A 103 3.72 23.60 -28.90
N HIS A 104 2.71 23.13 -28.17
CA HIS A 104 1.29 23.52 -28.18
C HIS A 104 0.33 22.92 -29.25
N PRO A 105 -0.99 22.76 -28.93
CA PRO A 105 -1.71 23.38 -27.82
C PRO A 105 -2.15 22.45 -26.69
N ARG A 106 -2.18 23.04 -25.48
CA ARG A 106 -3.07 22.65 -24.39
C ARG A 106 -4.45 22.28 -24.96
N PRO A 107 -5.05 21.14 -24.59
CA PRO A 107 -6.50 21.05 -24.66
C PRO A 107 -7.04 22.11 -23.71
N SER A 108 -7.53 23.20 -24.28
CA SER A 108 -8.40 24.15 -23.62
C SER A 108 -9.52 23.33 -22.98
N ARG A 109 -9.43 23.24 -21.65
CA ARG A 109 -10.49 22.82 -20.77
C ARG A 109 -11.68 23.70 -21.12
N HIS A 110 -12.55 23.20 -21.99
CA HIS A 110 -13.83 23.81 -22.25
C HIS A 110 -14.57 23.78 -20.91
N ALA A 111 -14.66 24.97 -20.34
CA ALA A 111 -15.76 25.33 -19.49
C ALA A 111 -17.06 24.96 -20.24
N GLY A 112 -17.73 23.94 -19.72
CA GLY A 112 -19.15 23.66 -19.89
C GLY A 112 -19.54 23.08 -18.54
N HIS A 113 -20.07 23.87 -17.61
CA HIS A 113 -21.53 24.00 -17.47
C HIS A 113 -22.20 22.67 -17.79
N PHE A 114 -22.48 21.85 -16.78
CA PHE A 114 -23.77 21.19 -16.59
C PHE A 114 -23.81 20.69 -15.14
N TRP A 115 -24.95 20.97 -14.53
CA TRP A 115 -25.33 20.87 -13.12
C TRP A 115 -25.09 19.50 -12.47
#